data_AF-A0A527XCT3-F1
#
_entry.id   AF-A0A527XCT3-F1
#
_cell.length_a   1.000
_cell.length_b   1.000
_cell.length_c   1.000
_cell.angle_alpha   90.00
_cell.angle_beta   90.00
_cell.angle_gamma   90.00
#
_symmetry.space_group_name_H-M   'P 1'
#
loop_
_entity.id
_entity.type
_entity.pdbx_description
1 polymer ?
#
loop_
_entity_poly.entity_id
_entity_poly.type
_entity_poly.pdbx_seq_one_letter_code
_entity_poly.pdbx_strand_id
1 'polypeptide(L)' 'GFEEAFLGFEPKRLVFQPDDYWHELASDSRIVRNPQKIRSVRDNAAFVDRVSKEHGSFGKFIAGWPADDQVG' A
#
# COMPACT_ATOMS: atom_id res chain seq x y z
N GLY A 1 -13.05 -4.07 -8.68
CA GLY A 1 -12.07 -5.15 -8.95
C GLY A 1 -10.89 -5.06 -8.00
N PHE A 2 -9.67 -4.95 -8.52
CA PHE A 2 -8.45 -4.89 -7.70
C PHE A 2 -8.39 -3.64 -6.81
N GLU A 3 -8.51 -2.44 -7.37
CA GLU A 3 -8.50 -1.18 -6.61
C GLU A 3 -9.57 -1.15 -5.50
N GLU A 4 -10.78 -1.58 -5.82
CA GLU A 4 -11.88 -1.70 -4.87
C GLU A 4 -11.57 -2.72 -3.74
N ALA A 5 -11.01 -3.87 -4.09
CA ALA A 5 -10.58 -4.87 -3.11
C ALA A 5 -9.52 -4.32 -2.15
N PHE A 6 -8.66 -3.40 -2.61
CA PHE A 6 -7.68 -2.66 -1.80
C PHE A 6 -8.16 -1.26 -1.35
N LEU A 7 -9.47 -1.07 -1.23
CA LEU A 7 -10.08 0.12 -0.62
C LEU A 7 -9.68 1.46 -1.28
N GLY A 8 -9.44 1.45 -2.60
CA GLY A 8 -8.96 2.62 -3.33
C GLY A 8 -7.50 2.97 -3.07
N PHE A 9 -6.71 2.03 -2.54
CA PHE A 9 -5.31 2.22 -2.14
C PHE A 9 -5.09 3.29 -1.06
N GLU A 10 -6.11 3.58 -0.27
CA GLU A 10 -6.03 4.50 0.86
C GLU A 10 -5.16 3.90 1.98
N PRO A 11 -3.91 4.40 2.20
CA PRO A 11 -2.94 3.71 3.07
C PRO A 11 -3.44 3.57 4.51
N LYS A 12 -4.09 4.61 5.04
CA LYS A 12 -4.70 4.56 6.37
C LYS A 12 -5.74 3.46 6.45
N ARG A 13 -6.66 3.38 5.49
CA ARG A 13 -7.74 2.37 5.51
C ARG A 13 -7.17 0.96 5.45
N LEU A 14 -6.12 0.75 4.66
CA LEU A 14 -5.43 -0.54 4.53
C LEU A 14 -4.68 -0.94 5.80
N VAL A 15 -3.93 -0.01 6.43
CA VAL A 15 -3.18 -0.29 7.67
C VAL A 15 -4.11 -0.58 8.85
N PHE A 16 -5.34 -0.07 8.84
CA PHE A 16 -6.35 -0.37 9.84
C PHE A 16 -7.04 -1.73 9.67
N GLN A 17 -6.82 -2.46 8.58
CA GLN A 17 -7.45 -3.75 8.37
C GLN A 17 -6.83 -4.84 9.25
N PRO A 18 -7.65 -5.76 9.80
CA PRO A 18 -7.16 -6.92 10.56
C PRO A 18 -6.44 -7.92 9.65
N ASP A 19 -5.72 -8.88 10.24
CA ASP A 19 -5.03 -9.93 9.47
C ASP A 19 -5.98 -10.76 8.60
N ASP A 20 -7.19 -11.04 9.09
CA ASP A 20 -8.19 -11.83 8.37
C ASP A 20 -8.60 -11.21 7.04
N TYR A 21 -8.68 -9.88 6.95
CA TYR A 21 -8.94 -9.18 5.69
C TYR A 21 -7.90 -9.53 4.61
N TRP A 22 -6.62 -9.64 4.99
CA TRP A 22 -5.55 -10.01 4.06
C TRP A 22 -5.58 -11.49 3.68
N HIS A 23 -5.99 -12.37 4.61
CA HIS A 23 -6.21 -13.79 4.32
C HIS A 23 -7.40 -14.00 3.36
N GLU A 24 -8.47 -13.23 3.53
CA GLU A 24 -9.63 -13.25 2.64
C GLU A 24 -9.26 -12.80 1.23
N LEU A 25 -8.46 -11.73 1.09
CA LEU A 25 -7.95 -11.27 -0.21
C LEU A 25 -7.11 -12.34 -0.92
N ALA A 26 -6.34 -13.16 -0.18
CA ALA A 26 -5.59 -14.27 -0.77
C ALA A 26 -6.50 -15.34 -1.38
N SER A 27 -7.74 -15.42 -0.92
CA SER A 27 -8.77 -16.38 -1.38
C SER A 27 -9.76 -15.77 -2.37
N ASP A 28 -9.78 -14.44 -2.53
CA ASP A 28 -10.73 -13.71 -3.38
C ASP A 28 -10.48 -13.98 -4.88
N SER A 29 -11.48 -14.52 -5.56
CA SER A 29 -11.43 -14.83 -7.00
C SER A 29 -11.60 -13.62 -7.91
N ARG A 30 -11.99 -12.45 -7.37
CA ARG A 30 -12.16 -11.19 -8.10
C ARG A 30 -10.84 -10.48 -8.39
N ILE A 31 -9.75 -10.90 -7.74
CA ILE A 31 -8.41 -10.37 -7.93
C ILE A 31 -7.42 -11.47 -8.32
N VAL A 32 -6.30 -11.08 -8.92
CA VAL A 32 -5.21 -12.02 -9.19
C VAL A 32 -4.64 -12.49 -7.84
N ARG A 33 -4.91 -13.76 -7.50
CA ARG A 33 -4.45 -14.44 -6.28
C ARG A 33 -2.94 -14.68 -6.32
N ASN A 34 -2.17 -13.62 -6.12
CA ASN A 34 -0.74 -13.68 -5.95
C ASN A 34 -0.40 -13.22 -4.51
N PRO A 35 -0.05 -14.15 -3.60
CA PRO A 35 0.28 -13.83 -2.21
C PRO A 35 1.41 -12.82 -2.07
N GLN A 36 2.40 -12.84 -2.96
CA GLN A 36 3.50 -11.87 -2.95
C GLN A 36 2.97 -10.47 -3.26
N LYS A 37 2.08 -10.32 -4.25
CA LYS A 37 1.48 -9.02 -4.57
C LYS A 37 0.64 -8.47 -3.41
N ILE A 38 -0.16 -9.31 -2.76
CA ILE A 38 -1.00 -8.89 -1.61
C ILE A 38 -0.11 -8.41 -0.47
N ARG A 39 0.94 -9.18 -0.15
CA ARG A 39 1.93 -8.80 0.86
C ARG A 39 2.63 -7.48 0.52
N SER A 40 3.06 -7.31 -0.73
CA SER A 40 3.67 -6.06 -1.16
C SER A 40 2.73 -4.86 -1.02
N VAL A 41 1.43 -5.00 -1.30
CA VAL A 41 0.46 -3.91 -1.07
C VAL A 41 0.34 -3.57 0.42
N ARG A 42 0.29 -4.57 1.31
CA ARG A 42 0.28 -4.38 2.76
C ARG A 42 1.52 -3.65 3.25
N ASP A 43 2.69 -4.12 2.83
CA ASP A 43 3.99 -3.55 3.22
C ASP A 43 4.12 -2.10 2.71
N ASN A 44 3.70 -1.84 1.47
CA ASN A 44 3.70 -0.50 0.88
C ASN A 44 2.73 0.45 1.59
N ALA A 45 1.52 -0.01 1.95
CA ALA A 45 0.57 0.81 2.68
C ALA A 45 1.14 1.25 4.05
N ALA A 46 1.78 0.34 4.78
CA ALA A 46 2.45 0.64 6.03
C ALA A 46 3.63 1.62 5.85
N PHE A 47 4.42 1.44 4.79
CA PHE A 47 5.51 2.35 4.43
C PHE A 47 4.99 3.76 4.13
N VAL A 48 3.99 3.88 3.27
CA VAL A 48 3.40 5.17 2.87
C VAL A 48 2.79 5.89 4.07
N ASP A 49 2.05 5.19 4.94
CA ASP A 49 1.46 5.79 6.14
C ASP A 49 2.53 6.31 7.10
N ARG A 50 3.59 5.51 7.35
CA ARG A 50 4.69 5.91 8.23
C ARG A 50 5.45 7.13 7.69
N VAL A 51 5.87 7.10 6.43
CA VAL A 51 6.58 8.21 5.79
C VAL A 51 5.69 9.46 5.71
N SER A 52 4.38 9.29 5.48
CA SER A 52 3.44 10.42 5.52
C SER A 52 3.37 11.09 6.88
N LYS A 53 3.41 10.31 7.98
CA LYS A 53 3.44 10.85 9.35
C LYS A 53 4.73 11.61 9.64
N GLU A 54 5.86 11.15 9.11
CA GLU A 54 7.19 11.77 9.30
C GLU A 54 7.33 13.09 8.50
N HIS A 55 6.84 13.13 7.26
CA HIS A 55 7.06 14.26 6.33
C HIS A 55 5.84 15.17 6.14
N GLY A 56 4.71 14.85 6.77
CA GLY A 56 3.43 15.56 6.65
C GLY A 56 2.56 15.11 5.47
N SER A 57 3.14 14.47 4.46
CA SER A 57 2.45 13.65 3.44
C SER A 57 3.47 12.87 2.62
N PHE A 58 3.07 11.74 2.03
CA PHE A 58 3.95 11.00 1.10
C PHE A 58 4.32 11.83 -0.13
N GLY A 59 3.39 12.65 -0.65
CA GLY A 59 3.65 13.52 -1.79
C GLY A 59 4.76 14.55 -1.50
N LYS A 60 4.80 15.10 -0.27
CA LYS A 60 5.86 16.01 0.16
C LYS A 60 7.21 15.30 0.28
N PHE A 61 7.22 14.05 0.71
CA PHE A 61 8.43 13.22 0.71
C PHE A 61 8.96 12.99 -0.71
N ILE A 62 8.11 12.55 -1.64
CA ILE A 62 8.51 12.34 -3.04
C ILE A 62 8.97 13.64 -3.71
N ALA A 63 8.31 14.77 -3.44
CA ALA A 63 8.71 16.08 -3.97
C ALA A 63 10.10 16.54 -3.50
N GLY A 64 10.61 16.00 -2.39
CA GLY A 64 11.95 16.25 -1.88
C GLY A 64 13.00 15.22 -2.30
N TRP A 65 12.64 14.21 -3.09
CA TRP A 65 13.56 13.14 -3.51
C TRP A 65 14.57 13.68 -4.55
N PRO A 66 15.90 13.57 -4.31
CA PRO A 66 16.92 14.09 -5.22
C PRO A 66 16.80 13.50 -6.63
N ALA A 67 16.86 14.33 -7.66
CA ALA A 67 16.69 13.91 -9.06
C ALA A 67 17.77 12.92 -9.53
N ASP A 68 18.95 12.99 -8.94
CA ASP A 68 20.11 12.11 -9.18
C ASP A 68 20.03 10.77 -8.43
N ASP A 69 19.05 10.60 -7.55
CA ASP A 69 18.78 9.36 -6.79
C ASP A 69 17.40 8.75 -7.17
N GLN A 70 16.80 9.18 -8.27
CA GLN A 70 15.60 8.57 -8.85
C GLN A 70 15.98 7.41 -9.76
N VAL A 71 16.48 6.31 -9.19
CA VAL A 71 16.80 5.10 -9.95
C VAL A 71 15.55 4.23 -10.08
N GLY A 72 15.16 3.92 -11.31
CA GLY A 72 14.03 3.05 -11.67
C GLY A 72 14.46 1.69 -12.20
#